data_AF-A0A6B0DDW8-F1
#
_entry.id   AF-A0A6B0DDW8-F1
#
_cell.length_a   1.000
_cell.length_b   1.000
_cell.length_c   1.000
_cell.angle_alpha   90.00
_cell.angle_beta   90.00
_cell.angle_gamma   90.00
#
_symmetry.space_group_name_H-M   'P 1'
#
loop_
_entity.id
_entity.type
_entity.pdbx_description
1 polymer ?
#
loop_
_entity_poly.entity_id
_entity_poly.type
_entity_poly.pdbx_seq_one_letter_code
_entity_poly.pdbx_strand_id
1 'polypeptide(L)'
;MPKNPRDMDLHNMAWTISSLDMAIYGNPIRLDYIEKIMNNYEKKYSEINQPRIIASLKNIERIMLDRIYTPVIRKRLKILNYGTRAFLISAIIVAFISLFYRMSWLLYVFYSLFILAVLLLLLNYIVLKGIDRKIENLNDEDYLKEKEFIKSINQYLIDLMAKKVKEKNANPRDYRIPLKSEYKNLEIVSRSTFFRKYYTAIVKIQP
;
A
#
# COMPACT_ATOMS: atom_id res chain seq x y z
N MET A 1 -11.71 -0.90 28.16
CA MET A 1 -12.96 -0.42 27.54
C MET A 1 -13.24 0.98 28.07
N PRO A 2 -13.48 1.99 27.21
CA PRO A 2 -13.80 3.34 27.68
C PRO A 2 -15.13 3.32 28.46
N LYS A 3 -15.18 3.98 29.62
CA LYS A 3 -16.31 3.93 30.57
C LYS A 3 -17.48 4.84 30.19
N ASN A 4 -17.37 5.66 29.14
CA ASN A 4 -18.40 6.61 28.71
C ASN A 4 -18.56 6.62 27.17
N PRO A 5 -19.79 6.52 26.62
CA PRO A 5 -20.02 6.66 25.17
C PRO A 5 -19.48 7.98 24.58
N ARG A 6 -19.32 9.03 25.40
CA ARG A 6 -18.70 10.31 24.98
C ARG A 6 -17.18 10.24 24.81
N ASP A 7 -16.50 9.33 25.50
CA ASP A 7 -15.05 9.07 25.37
C ASP A 7 -14.76 8.19 24.16
N MET A 8 -15.70 7.32 23.82
CA MET A 8 -15.60 6.44 22.65
C MET A 8 -15.48 7.23 21.34
N ASP A 9 -16.14 8.39 21.24
CA ASP A 9 -16.05 9.28 20.08
C ASP A 9 -14.64 9.88 19.88
N LEU A 10 -13.97 10.29 20.97
CA LEU A 10 -12.60 10.83 20.95
C LEU A 10 -11.55 9.74 20.70
N HIS A 11 -11.74 8.55 21.29
CA HIS A 11 -10.90 7.40 21.00
C HIS A 11 -11.02 6.94 19.54
N ASN A 12 -12.25 6.91 19.00
CA ASN A 12 -12.47 6.61 17.58
C ASN A 12 -11.80 7.65 16.69
N MET A 13 -11.82 8.93 17.07
CA MET A 13 -11.17 10.00 16.31
C MET A 13 -9.65 9.84 16.32
N ALA A 14 -9.04 9.63 17.49
CA ALA A 14 -7.61 9.34 17.63
C ALA A 14 -7.18 8.12 16.81
N TRP A 15 -7.96 7.04 16.87
CA TRP A 15 -7.71 5.82 16.10
C TRP A 15 -7.82 6.07 14.59
N THR A 16 -8.82 6.83 14.16
CA THR A 16 -9.06 7.14 12.75
C THR A 16 -7.92 7.98 12.18
N ILE A 17 -7.50 9.04 12.89
CA ILE A 17 -6.35 9.88 12.53
C ILE A 17 -5.09 9.02 12.33
N SER A 18 -4.80 8.16 13.31
CA SER A 18 -3.65 7.26 13.22
C SER A 18 -3.74 6.29 12.05
N SER A 19 -4.92 5.73 11.80
CA SER A 19 -5.14 4.76 10.72
C SER A 19 -4.98 5.41 9.35
N LEU A 20 -5.55 6.60 9.15
CA LEU A 20 -5.40 7.37 7.91
C LEU A 20 -3.93 7.75 7.66
N ASP A 21 -3.20 8.16 8.70
CA ASP A 21 -1.76 8.46 8.56
C ASP A 21 -0.96 7.19 8.27
N MET A 22 -1.30 6.05 8.86
CA MET A 22 -0.62 4.79 8.53
C MET A 22 -0.93 4.33 7.10
N ALA A 23 -2.15 4.56 6.60
CA ALA A 23 -2.58 4.16 5.26
C ALA A 23 -1.80 4.88 4.15
N ILE A 24 -1.53 6.18 4.30
CA ILE A 24 -0.72 6.92 3.30
C ILE A 24 0.69 6.34 3.13
N TYR A 25 1.21 5.64 4.14
CA TYR A 25 2.50 4.93 4.07
C TYR A 25 2.37 3.45 3.70
N GLY A 26 1.20 3.02 3.20
CA GLY A 26 0.95 1.66 2.73
C GLY A 26 0.89 0.61 3.83
N ASN A 27 0.63 1.03 5.08
CA ASN A 27 0.32 0.06 6.12
C ASN A 27 -1.13 -0.43 5.93
N PRO A 28 -1.41 -1.72 6.14
CA PRO A 28 -2.76 -2.24 6.02
C PRO A 28 -3.69 -1.62 7.07
N ILE A 29 -4.90 -1.28 6.64
CA ILE A 29 -5.95 -0.69 7.49
C ILE A 29 -7.27 -1.44 7.32
N ARG A 30 -8.08 -1.44 8.38
CA ARG A 30 -9.45 -1.99 8.36
C ARG A 30 -10.41 -0.97 7.74
N LEU A 31 -10.52 -1.01 6.41
CA LEU A 31 -11.35 -0.08 5.63
C LEU A 31 -12.83 -0.12 6.03
N ASP A 32 -13.36 -1.31 6.31
CA ASP A 32 -14.72 -1.55 6.81
C ASP A 32 -15.00 -0.78 8.10
N TYR A 33 -14.05 -0.78 9.02
CA TYR A 33 -14.18 -0.09 10.29
C TYR A 33 -14.02 1.43 10.15
N ILE A 34 -13.10 1.90 9.29
CA ILE A 34 -12.96 3.32 8.94
C ILE A 34 -14.24 3.83 8.29
N GLU A 35 -14.81 3.09 7.34
CA GLU A 35 -16.06 3.42 6.67
C GLU A 35 -17.21 3.58 7.66
N LYS A 36 -17.35 2.65 8.61
CA LYS A 36 -18.37 2.73 9.66
C LYS A 36 -18.21 3.97 10.54
N ILE A 37 -16.99 4.31 10.94
CA ILE A 37 -16.71 5.51 11.75
C ILE A 37 -16.95 6.78 10.93
N MET A 38 -16.48 6.82 9.69
CA MET A 38 -16.60 7.98 8.81
C MET A 38 -18.04 8.28 8.44
N ASN A 39 -18.89 7.28 8.23
CA ASN A 39 -20.32 7.48 8.02
C ASN A 39 -20.99 8.18 9.22
N ASN A 40 -20.57 7.83 10.44
CA ASN A 40 -21.04 8.53 11.64
C ASN A 40 -20.52 9.97 11.73
N TYR A 41 -19.34 10.25 11.17
CA TYR A 41 -18.78 11.59 11.13
C TYR A 41 -19.39 12.45 10.03
N GLU A 42 -19.61 11.94 8.83
CA GLU A 42 -20.30 12.64 7.73
C GLU A 42 -21.70 13.10 8.16
N LYS A 43 -22.44 12.27 8.89
CA LYS A 43 -23.74 12.66 9.48
C LYS A 43 -23.66 13.80 10.48
N LYS A 44 -22.49 14.02 11.10
CA LYS A 44 -22.27 15.03 12.14
C LYS A 44 -21.50 16.26 11.63
N TYR A 45 -20.73 16.10 10.56
CA TYR A 45 -19.78 17.06 10.01
C TYR A 45 -19.90 17.02 8.49
N SER A 46 -20.57 18.03 7.93
CA SER A 46 -20.81 18.16 6.49
C SER A 46 -19.52 18.29 5.66
N GLU A 47 -18.42 18.66 6.29
CA GLU A 47 -17.09 18.82 5.66
C GLU A 47 -16.41 17.46 5.38
N ILE A 48 -16.91 16.37 5.96
CA ILE A 48 -16.36 15.02 5.75
C ILE A 48 -17.14 14.34 4.62
N ASN A 49 -16.47 14.16 3.48
CA ASN A 49 -16.97 13.36 2.36
C ASN A 49 -16.43 11.93 2.46
N GLN A 50 -17.18 11.04 3.12
CA GLN A 50 -16.77 9.65 3.32
C GLN A 50 -16.51 8.92 1.99
N PRO A 51 -17.36 9.04 0.95
CA PRO A 51 -17.14 8.34 -0.30
C PRO A 51 -15.79 8.69 -0.94
N ARG A 52 -15.41 9.98 -0.94
CA ARG A 52 -14.13 10.43 -1.46
C ARG A 52 -12.96 9.90 -0.64
N ILE A 53 -13.04 9.93 0.69
CA ILE A 53 -11.99 9.41 1.58
C ILE A 53 -11.75 7.92 1.33
N ILE A 54 -12.81 7.10 1.26
CA ILE A 54 -12.66 5.67 1.01
C ILE A 54 -12.10 5.40 -0.40
N ALA A 55 -12.53 6.15 -1.41
CA ALA A 55 -11.97 6.03 -2.76
C ALA A 55 -10.46 6.36 -2.78
N SER A 56 -10.05 7.44 -2.12
CA SER A 56 -8.65 7.84 -1.98
C SER A 56 -7.81 6.77 -1.28
N LEU A 57 -8.30 6.20 -0.17
CA LEU A 57 -7.60 5.13 0.54
C LEU A 57 -7.42 3.87 -0.31
N LYS A 58 -8.46 3.45 -1.04
CA LYS A 58 -8.38 2.33 -1.99
C LYS A 58 -7.38 2.60 -3.11
N ASN A 59 -7.32 3.84 -3.60
CA ASN A 59 -6.37 4.21 -4.64
C ASN A 59 -4.92 4.17 -4.12
N ILE A 60 -4.67 4.72 -2.93
CA ILE A 60 -3.38 4.65 -2.25
C ILE A 60 -2.94 3.20 -2.03
N GLU A 61 -3.84 2.35 -1.51
CA GLU A 61 -3.56 0.93 -1.31
C GLU A 61 -3.17 0.26 -2.63
N ARG A 62 -3.95 0.46 -3.69
CA ARG A 62 -3.66 -0.09 -5.02
C ARG A 62 -2.29 0.37 -5.54
N ILE A 63 -1.99 1.67 -5.45
CA ILE A 63 -0.71 2.22 -5.91
C ILE A 63 0.46 1.62 -5.12
N MET A 64 0.32 1.49 -3.80
CA MET A 64 1.37 0.92 -2.94
C MET A 64 1.58 -0.56 -3.20
N LEU A 65 0.50 -1.33 -3.37
CA LEU A 65 0.56 -2.73 -3.79
C LEU A 65 1.26 -2.85 -5.14
N ASP A 66 0.91 -2.01 -6.11
CA ASP A 66 1.56 -1.98 -7.41
C ASP A 66 3.05 -1.63 -7.28
N ARG A 67 3.42 -0.68 -6.42
CA ARG A 67 4.82 -0.31 -6.17
C ARG A 67 5.64 -1.44 -5.54
N ILE A 68 5.03 -2.29 -4.71
CA ILE A 68 5.70 -3.40 -4.01
C ILE A 68 5.74 -4.65 -4.88
N TYR A 69 4.59 -5.09 -5.40
CA TYR A 69 4.46 -6.37 -6.08
C TYR A 69 4.95 -6.32 -7.52
N THR A 70 4.78 -5.21 -8.24
CA THR A 70 5.16 -5.10 -9.65
C THR A 70 6.67 -5.31 -9.86
N PRO A 71 7.59 -4.71 -9.07
CA PRO A 71 9.02 -5.01 -9.16
C PRO A 71 9.38 -6.45 -8.81
N VAL A 72 8.70 -7.05 -7.83
CA VAL A 72 8.93 -8.45 -7.42
C VAL A 72 8.54 -9.41 -8.54
N ILE A 73 7.37 -9.21 -9.15
CA ILE A 73 6.88 -9.99 -10.29
C ILE A 73 7.84 -9.82 -11.47
N ARG A 74 8.25 -8.58 -11.79
CA ARG A 74 9.25 -8.29 -12.82
C ARG A 74 10.54 -9.07 -12.61
N LYS A 75 11.06 -9.10 -11.38
CA LYS A 75 12.28 -9.85 -11.03
C LYS A 75 12.10 -11.35 -11.27
N ARG A 76 10.99 -11.94 -10.81
CA ARG A 76 10.68 -13.36 -11.01
C ARG A 76 10.58 -13.73 -12.49
N LEU A 77 9.91 -12.90 -13.29
CA LEU A 77 9.78 -13.09 -14.73
C LEU A 77 11.13 -13.01 -15.46
N LYS A 78 12.03 -12.10 -15.05
CA LYS A 78 13.40 -12.05 -15.57
C LYS A 78 14.21 -13.30 -15.24
N ILE A 79 14.08 -13.83 -14.02
CA ILE A 79 14.72 -15.10 -13.61
C ILE A 79 14.16 -16.26 -14.45
N LEU A 80 12.84 -16.32 -14.63
CA LEU A 80 12.21 -17.34 -15.48
C LEU A 80 12.74 -17.27 -16.91
N ASN A 81 12.84 -16.07 -17.50
CA ASN A 81 13.41 -15.89 -18.84
C ASN A 81 14.87 -16.37 -18.93
N TYR A 82 15.68 -16.10 -17.90
CA TYR A 82 17.05 -16.61 -17.86
C TYR A 82 17.09 -18.14 -17.85
N GLY A 83 16.27 -18.77 -17.00
CA GLY A 83 16.13 -20.23 -16.95
C GLY A 83 15.68 -20.83 -18.27
N THR A 84 14.65 -20.26 -18.91
CA THR A 84 14.15 -20.74 -20.20
C THR A 84 15.20 -20.60 -21.31
N ARG A 85 15.99 -19.50 -21.32
CA ARG A 85 17.10 -19.34 -22.28
C ARG A 85 18.21 -20.36 -22.06
N ALA A 86 18.60 -20.60 -20.82
CA ALA A 86 19.59 -21.62 -20.48
C ALA A 86 19.12 -23.01 -20.90
N PHE A 87 17.84 -23.33 -20.67
CA PHE A 87 17.22 -24.58 -21.15
C PHE A 87 17.29 -24.69 -22.68
N LEU A 88 16.95 -23.63 -23.42
CA LEU A 88 17.01 -23.63 -24.88
C LEU A 88 18.43 -23.86 -25.41
N ILE A 89 19.44 -23.22 -24.81
CA ILE A 89 20.85 -23.43 -25.19
C ILE A 89 21.25 -24.89 -24.95
N SER A 90 20.94 -25.44 -23.78
CA SER A 90 21.19 -26.85 -23.46
C SER A 90 20.46 -27.80 -24.42
N ALA A 91 19.21 -27.50 -24.76
CA ALA A 91 18.41 -28.28 -25.69
C ALA A 91 19.02 -28.27 -27.10
N ILE A 92 19.55 -27.13 -27.57
CA ILE A 92 20.26 -27.04 -28.86
C ILE A 92 21.50 -27.94 -28.86
N ILE A 93 22.27 -27.94 -27.77
CA ILE A 93 23.46 -28.80 -27.63
C ILE A 93 23.06 -30.28 -27.67
N VAL A 94 22.03 -30.68 -26.92
CA VAL A 94 21.55 -32.07 -26.90
C VAL A 94 20.99 -32.50 -28.25
N ALA A 95 20.26 -31.62 -28.94
CA ALA A 95 19.77 -31.88 -30.29
C ALA A 95 20.92 -32.11 -31.28
N PHE A 96 21.98 -31.29 -31.19
CA PHE A 96 23.19 -31.45 -32.00
C PHE A 96 23.86 -32.81 -31.75
N ILE A 97 24.06 -33.21 -30.49
CA ILE A 97 24.63 -34.52 -30.12
C ILE A 97 23.73 -35.66 -30.63
N SER A 98 22.41 -35.53 -30.50
CA SER A 98 21.45 -36.56 -30.92
C SER A 98 21.49 -36.84 -32.42
N LEU A 99 21.81 -35.83 -33.24
CA LEU A 99 22.04 -36.00 -34.68
C LEU A 99 23.27 -36.86 -34.99
N PHE A 100 24.37 -36.70 -34.24
CA PHE A 100 25.57 -37.54 -34.40
C PHE A 100 25.30 -39.02 -34.09
N TYR A 101 24.52 -39.29 -33.05
CA TYR A 101 24.21 -40.66 -32.60
C TYR A 101 22.95 -41.26 -33.25
N ARG A 102 22.35 -40.58 -34.24
CA ARG A 102 21.12 -41.02 -34.95
C ARG A 102 19.96 -41.37 -34.01
N MET A 103 19.84 -40.69 -32.87
CA MET A 103 18.77 -40.93 -31.90
C MET A 103 17.53 -40.08 -32.22
N SER A 104 16.76 -40.49 -33.22
CA SER A 104 15.61 -39.75 -33.76
C SER A 104 14.49 -39.51 -32.74
N TRP A 105 14.26 -40.43 -31.80
CA TRP A 105 13.21 -40.31 -30.77
C TRP A 105 13.45 -39.13 -29.81
N LEU A 106 14.71 -38.83 -29.48
CA LEU A 106 15.07 -37.68 -28.63
C LEU A 106 14.68 -36.36 -29.31
N LEU A 107 14.90 -36.26 -30.62
CA LEU A 107 14.57 -35.04 -31.38
C LEU A 107 13.08 -34.71 -31.28
N TYR A 108 12.18 -35.70 -31.40
CA TYR A 108 10.73 -35.46 -31.30
C TYR A 108 10.30 -34.93 -29.92
N VAL A 109 10.88 -35.46 -28.83
CA VAL A 109 10.62 -34.96 -27.47
C VAL A 109 11.18 -33.54 -27.29
N PHE A 110 12.36 -33.25 -27.85
CA PHE A 110 12.96 -31.92 -27.77
C PHE A 110 12.20 -30.87 -28.59
N TYR A 111 11.65 -31.21 -29.76
CA TYR A 111 10.88 -30.28 -30.57
C TYR A 111 9.63 -29.76 -29.83
N SER A 112 8.89 -30.62 -29.13
CA SER A 112 7.70 -30.19 -28.38
C SER A 112 8.06 -29.28 -27.20
N LEU A 113 9.12 -29.62 -26.46
CA LEU A 113 9.65 -28.79 -25.37
C LEU A 113 10.21 -27.46 -25.86
N PHE A 114 10.84 -27.44 -27.04
CA PHE A 114 11.35 -26.22 -27.67
C PHE A 114 10.21 -25.26 -28.03
N ILE A 115 9.15 -25.75 -28.68
CA ILE A 115 7.97 -24.93 -29.02
C ILE A 115 7.33 -24.37 -27.74
N LEU A 116 7.17 -25.19 -26.70
CA LEU A 116 6.65 -24.74 -25.41
C LEU A 116 7.52 -23.66 -24.78
N ALA A 117 8.85 -23.83 -24.79
CA ALA A 117 9.79 -22.85 -24.24
C ALA A 117 9.75 -21.52 -25.01
N VAL A 118 9.62 -21.55 -26.34
CA VAL A 118 9.45 -20.35 -27.17
C VAL A 118 8.14 -19.64 -26.84
N LEU A 119 7.03 -20.37 -26.70
CA LEU A 119 5.74 -19.81 -26.28
C LEU A 119 5.81 -19.15 -24.90
N LEU A 120 6.48 -19.80 -23.94
CA LEU A 120 6.71 -19.25 -22.61
C LEU A 120 7.52 -17.95 -22.65
N LEU A 121 8.56 -17.88 -23.49
CA LEU A 121 9.34 -16.64 -23.67
C LEU A 121 8.49 -15.52 -24.28
N LEU A 122 7.67 -15.83 -25.28
CA LEU A 122 6.76 -14.87 -25.92
C LEU A 122 5.75 -14.31 -24.93
N LEU A 123 5.10 -15.19 -24.15
CA LEU A 123 4.13 -14.79 -23.14
C LEU A 123 4.80 -13.97 -22.04
N ASN A 124 5.97 -14.39 -21.56
CA ASN A 124 6.74 -13.65 -20.57
C ASN A 124 7.16 -12.26 -21.09
N TYR A 125 7.56 -12.13 -22.36
CA TYR A 125 7.87 -10.85 -22.98
C TYR A 125 6.66 -9.90 -23.00
N ILE A 126 5.47 -10.39 -23.40
CA ILE A 126 4.23 -9.59 -23.41
C ILE A 126 3.91 -9.09 -22.00
N VAL A 127 3.97 -9.99 -21.01
CA VAL A 127 3.70 -9.65 -19.60
C VAL A 127 4.72 -8.66 -19.05
N LEU A 128 6.01 -8.88 -19.30
CA LEU A 128 7.08 -7.97 -18.88
C LEU A 128 6.90 -6.58 -19.50
N LYS A 129 6.55 -6.48 -20.78
CA LYS A 129 6.29 -5.20 -21.44
C LYS A 129 5.09 -4.48 -20.82
N GLY A 130 4.03 -5.22 -20.46
CA GLY A 130 2.89 -4.67 -19.72
C GLY A 130 3.26 -4.17 -18.33
N ILE A 131 4.10 -4.92 -17.62
CA ILE A 131 4.63 -4.55 -16.29
C ILE A 131 5.53 -3.32 -16.38
N ASP A 132 6.45 -3.26 -17.35
CA ASP A 132 7.36 -2.13 -17.52
C ASP A 132 6.57 -0.85 -17.82
N ARG A 133 5.57 -0.91 -18.71
CA ARG A 133 4.63 0.21 -18.93
C ARG A 133 3.88 0.60 -17.66
N LYS A 134 3.46 -0.37 -16.86
CA LYS A 134 2.76 -0.09 -15.60
C LYS A 134 3.68 0.62 -14.60
N ILE A 135 4.96 0.24 -14.54
CA ILE A 135 5.97 0.92 -13.71
C ILE A 135 6.24 2.33 -14.21
N GLU A 136 6.39 2.51 -15.52
CA GLU A 136 6.59 3.85 -16.12
C GLU A 136 5.38 4.76 -15.88
N ASN A 137 4.18 4.19 -15.90
CA ASN A 137 2.92 4.91 -15.66
C ASN A 137 2.52 4.96 -14.17
N LEU A 138 3.36 4.48 -13.24
CA LEU A 138 3.13 4.73 -11.81
C LEU A 138 3.35 6.22 -11.57
N ASN A 139 2.28 6.98 -11.74
CA ASN A 139 2.28 8.42 -11.60
C ASN A 139 2.42 8.79 -10.11
N ASP A 140 3.63 9.18 -9.71
CA ASP A 140 3.88 9.67 -8.36
C ASP A 140 3.00 10.90 -8.04
N GLU A 141 2.57 11.68 -9.04
CA GLU A 141 1.69 12.82 -8.83
C GLU A 141 0.31 12.42 -8.30
N ASP A 142 -0.28 11.35 -8.84
CA ASP A 142 -1.61 10.92 -8.39
C ASP A 142 -1.55 10.38 -6.96
N TYR A 143 -0.49 9.65 -6.63
CA TYR A 143 -0.23 9.24 -5.25
C TYR A 143 -0.03 10.44 -4.32
N LEU A 144 0.75 11.44 -4.74
CA LEU A 144 0.99 12.65 -3.95
C LEU A 144 -0.30 13.43 -3.72
N LYS A 145 -1.14 13.61 -4.75
CA LYS A 145 -2.45 14.26 -4.65
C LYS A 145 -3.37 13.55 -3.65
N GLU A 146 -3.50 12.23 -3.75
CA GLU A 146 -4.33 11.46 -2.83
C GLU A 146 -3.76 11.48 -1.40
N LYS A 147 -2.44 11.43 -1.25
CA LYS A 147 -1.75 11.55 0.04
C LYS A 147 -1.97 12.91 0.68
N GLU A 148 -1.87 14.00 -0.07
CA GLU A 148 -2.12 15.36 0.41
C GLU A 148 -3.58 15.55 0.82
N PHE A 149 -4.52 15.00 0.05
CA PHE A 149 -5.93 14.97 0.41
C PHE A 149 -6.18 14.24 1.75
N ILE A 150 -5.65 13.02 1.92
CA ILE A 150 -5.81 12.30 3.20
C ILE A 150 -5.13 13.05 4.36
N LYS A 151 -3.99 13.72 4.10
CA LYS A 151 -3.33 14.58 5.09
C LYS A 151 -4.20 15.76 5.52
N SER A 152 -4.89 16.43 4.59
CA SER A 152 -5.76 17.56 4.94
C SER A 152 -6.95 17.10 5.78
N ILE A 153 -7.55 15.95 5.46
CA ILE A 153 -8.60 15.34 6.29
C ILE A 153 -8.09 15.00 7.69
N ASN A 154 -6.87 14.43 7.81
CA ASN A 154 -6.26 14.19 9.12
C ASN A 154 -6.06 15.47 9.91
N GLN A 155 -5.58 16.54 9.29
CA GLN A 155 -5.41 17.83 9.95
C GLN A 155 -6.75 18.34 10.47
N TYR A 156 -7.80 18.28 9.65
CA TYR A 156 -9.15 18.66 10.05
C TYR A 156 -9.66 17.85 11.26
N LEU A 157 -9.46 16.53 11.25
CA LEU A 157 -9.85 15.67 12.38
C LEU A 157 -9.07 15.98 13.65
N ILE A 158 -7.78 16.34 13.54
CA ILE A 158 -6.95 16.77 14.68
C ILE A 158 -7.50 18.08 15.28
N ASP A 159 -7.83 19.06 14.44
CA ASP A 159 -8.36 20.35 14.89
C ASP A 159 -9.75 20.17 15.53
N LEU A 160 -10.61 19.34 14.93
CA LEU A 160 -11.92 18.97 15.50
C LEU A 160 -11.77 18.23 16.84
N MET A 161 -10.78 17.35 16.95
CA MET A 161 -10.48 16.62 18.19
C MET A 161 -10.03 17.58 19.28
N ALA A 162 -9.14 18.52 18.98
CA ALA A 162 -8.67 19.54 19.93
C ALA A 162 -9.84 20.38 20.47
N LYS A 163 -10.75 20.82 19.59
CA LYS A 163 -11.98 21.54 19.98
C LYS A 163 -12.85 20.72 20.92
N LYS A 164 -13.13 19.45 20.58
CA LYS A 164 -13.96 18.56 21.41
C LYS A 164 -13.34 18.23 22.76
N VAL A 165 -12.02 18.09 22.83
CA VAL A 165 -11.30 17.85 24.09
C VAL A 165 -11.44 19.07 25.00
N LYS A 166 -11.33 20.29 24.45
CA LYS A 166 -11.58 21.55 25.17
C LYS A 166 -13.03 21.65 25.67
N GLU A 167 -14.01 21.43 24.79
CA GLU A 167 -15.44 21.49 25.12
C GLU A 167 -15.85 20.51 26.22
N LYS A 168 -15.25 19.31 26.23
CA LYS A 168 -15.54 18.26 27.21
C LYS A 168 -14.68 18.35 28.47
N ASN A 169 -13.75 19.29 28.54
CA ASN A 169 -12.73 19.39 29.59
C ASN A 169 -12.02 18.05 29.85
N ALA A 170 -11.76 17.29 28.77
CA ALA A 170 -11.14 15.97 28.84
C ALA A 170 -9.61 16.09 28.83
N ASN A 171 -8.90 15.09 29.37
CA ASN A 171 -7.44 15.09 29.39
C ASN A 171 -6.89 14.64 28.02
N PRO A 172 -6.11 15.47 27.29
CA PRO A 172 -5.51 15.09 26.00
C PRO A 172 -4.63 13.83 26.06
N ARG A 173 -4.02 13.56 27.23
CA ARG A 173 -3.09 12.43 27.42
C ARG A 173 -3.76 11.06 27.31
N ASP A 174 -5.08 11.01 27.45
CA ASP A 174 -5.87 9.77 27.32
C ASP A 174 -6.05 9.36 25.85
N TYR A 175 -5.84 10.30 24.92
CA TYR A 175 -6.07 10.10 23.49
C TYR A 175 -4.77 10.24 22.69
N ARG A 176 -3.83 9.35 22.96
CA ARG A 176 -2.54 9.29 22.27
C ARG A 176 -2.71 8.85 20.82
N ILE A 177 -2.09 9.59 19.90
CA ILE A 177 -2.17 9.37 18.45
C ILE A 177 -0.77 8.99 17.94
N PRO A 178 -0.55 7.73 17.51
CA PRO A 178 0.67 7.35 16.83
C PRO A 178 0.66 7.83 15.37
N LEU A 179 1.72 8.53 14.95
CA LEU A 179 1.81 9.22 13.66
C LEU A 179 3.21 9.07 13.03
N LYS A 180 3.26 9.06 11.70
CA LYS A 180 4.45 9.11 10.85
C LYS A 180 4.60 10.47 10.18
N SER A 181 3.50 11.11 9.77
CA SER A 181 3.53 12.47 9.23
C SER A 181 3.47 13.52 10.31
N GLU A 182 4.07 14.68 10.05
CA GLU A 182 3.92 15.88 10.87
C GLU A 182 2.59 16.59 10.59
N TYR A 183 1.93 17.03 11.66
CA TYR A 183 0.68 17.78 11.66
C TYR A 183 0.76 18.95 12.65
N LYS A 184 -0.06 19.98 12.42
CA LYS A 184 -0.15 21.15 13.31
C LYS A 184 -1.00 20.83 14.54
N ASN A 185 -0.88 21.66 15.58
CA ASN A 185 -1.67 21.57 16.83
C ASN A 185 -1.49 20.26 17.61
N LEU A 186 -0.28 19.69 17.56
CA LEU A 186 0.09 18.49 18.30
C LEU A 186 1.24 18.76 19.26
N GLU A 187 1.22 18.10 20.41
CA GLU A 187 2.33 18.00 21.35
C GLU A 187 2.92 16.59 21.27
N ILE A 188 4.23 16.48 21.01
CA ILE A 188 4.92 15.20 20.87
C ILE A 188 5.22 14.65 22.26
N VAL A 189 4.61 13.51 22.60
CA VAL A 189 4.78 12.83 23.89
C VAL A 189 5.89 11.77 23.81
N SER A 190 6.10 11.17 22.64
CA SER A 190 7.16 10.19 22.40
C SER A 190 7.71 10.38 21.01
N ARG A 191 9.02 10.55 20.87
CA ARG A 191 9.67 10.62 19.56
C ARG A 191 9.77 9.24 18.91
N SER A 192 9.97 9.22 17.60
CA SER A 192 10.36 8.02 16.88
C SER A 192 11.75 7.56 17.34
N THR A 193 11.96 6.25 17.30
CA THR A 193 13.26 5.63 17.59
C THR A 193 13.66 4.72 16.43
N PHE A 194 14.89 4.21 16.44
CA PHE A 194 15.35 3.28 15.41
C PHE A 194 14.42 2.06 15.25
N PHE A 195 13.88 1.54 16.36
CA PHE A 195 12.93 0.43 16.37
C PHE A 195 11.47 0.85 16.11
N ARG A 196 11.17 2.15 16.20
CA ARG A 196 9.82 2.69 16.11
C ARG A 196 9.75 3.82 15.09
N LYS A 197 9.36 3.49 13.86
CA LYS A 197 9.24 4.42 12.73
C LYS A 197 8.05 5.40 12.81
N TYR A 198 7.50 5.64 14.01
CA TYR A 198 6.36 6.53 14.24
C TYR A 198 6.51 7.19 15.61
N TYR A 199 6.08 8.45 15.73
CA TYR A 199 6.05 9.19 17.00
C TYR A 199 4.66 9.09 17.64
N THR A 200 4.53 9.38 18.94
CA THR A 200 3.23 9.57 19.61
C THR A 200 3.03 11.05 19.86
N ALA A 201 1.86 11.56 19.51
CA ALA A 201 1.43 12.89 19.89
C ALA A 201 0.08 12.89 20.61
N ILE A 202 -0.21 14.01 21.24
CA ILE A 202 -1.52 14.38 21.79
C ILE A 202 -1.94 15.71 21.18
N VAL A 203 -3.24 15.99 21.14
CA VAL A 203 -3.76 17.28 20.68
C VAL A 203 -3.38 18.39 21.64
N LYS A 204 -2.85 19.50 21.11
CA LYS A 204 -2.53 20.70 21.86
C LYS A 204 -3.80 21.52 22.05
N ILE A 205 -4.25 21.69 23.29
CA ILE A 205 -5.35 22.61 23.61
C ILE A 205 -4.78 24.02 23.53
N GLN A 206 -5.23 24.82 22.55
CA GLN A 206 -4.95 26.25 22.55
C GLN A 206 -5.75 26.93 23.68
N PRO A 207 -5.13 27.82 24.48
CA PRO A 207 -5.79 28.53 25.57
C PRO A 207 -7.07 29.23 25.11
#